data_AF-A0A6I9MX76-F1
#
_entry.id   AF-A0A6I9MX76-F1
#
_cell.length_a   1.000
_cell.length_b   1.000
_cell.length_c   1.000
_cell.angle_alpha   90.00
_cell.angle_beta   90.00
_cell.angle_gamma   90.00
#
_symmetry.space_group_name_H-M   'P 1'
#
loop_
_entity.id
_entity.type
_entity.pdbx_description
1 polymer ?
#
loop_
_entity_poly.entity_id
_entity_poly.type
_entity_poly.pdbx_seq_one_letter_code
_entity_poly.pdbx_strand_id
1 'polypeptide(L)'
;MKLLQNCWSELLILDHVFRQVMHAKEGSILLVTGQQVDYAVIASQAGATLNNLLSHAQELVAKLRSLQLDQREFVCLKFLVLFSL
;
A
#
# COMPACT_ATOMS: atom_id res chain seq x y z
N MET A 1 -16.05 9.68 -16.31
CA MET A 1 -14.82 9.21 -15.63
C MET A 1 -14.52 9.98 -14.33
N LYS A 2 -15.52 10.60 -13.66
CA LYS A 2 -15.27 11.44 -12.47
C LYS A 2 -14.81 10.65 -11.24
N LEU A 3 -15.38 9.47 -11.02
CA LEU A 3 -15.03 8.61 -9.89
C LEU A 3 -13.54 8.22 -9.91
N LEU A 4 -13.05 7.72 -11.04
CA LEU A 4 -11.62 7.37 -11.17
C LEU A 4 -10.70 8.59 -11.06
N GLN A 5 -11.10 9.75 -11.58
CA GLN A 5 -10.34 11.00 -11.39
C GLN A 5 -10.22 11.38 -9.91
N ASN A 6 -11.22 11.03 -9.09
CA ASN A 6 -11.21 11.28 -7.65
C ASN A 6 -10.28 10.30 -6.90
N CYS A 7 -10.40 9.01 -7.19
CA CYS A 7 -9.86 7.96 -6.30
C CYS A 7 -8.69 7.14 -6.87
N TRP A 8 -8.17 7.46 -8.06
CA TRP A 8 -7.15 6.62 -8.72
C TRP A 8 -5.90 6.41 -7.86
N SER A 9 -5.42 7.45 -7.18
CA SER A 9 -4.23 7.38 -6.33
C SER A 9 -4.50 6.59 -5.06
N GLU A 10 -5.68 6.76 -4.45
CA GLU A 10 -6.12 5.99 -3.27
C GLU A 10 -6.20 4.50 -3.59
N LEU A 11 -6.74 4.13 -4.75
CA LEU A 11 -6.78 2.74 -5.19
C LEU A 11 -5.38 2.15 -5.41
N LEU A 12 -4.43 2.93 -5.95
CA LEU A 12 -3.03 2.50 -6.10
C LEU A 12 -2.34 2.29 -4.75
N ILE A 13 -2.56 3.18 -3.79
CA ILE A 13 -2.00 3.05 -2.44
C ILE A 13 -2.64 1.87 -1.70
N LEU A 14 -3.96 1.72 -1.78
CA LEU A 14 -4.69 0.61 -1.15
C LEU A 14 -4.20 -0.74 -1.68
N ASP A 15 -4.02 -0.85 -3.00
CA ASP A 15 -3.45 -2.04 -3.64
C ASP A 15 -2.00 -2.32 -3.18
N HIS A 16 -1.16 -1.29 -3.12
CA HIS A 16 0.21 -1.41 -2.63
C HIS A 16 0.27 -1.88 -1.17
N VAL A 17 -0.53 -1.27 -0.30
CA VAL A 17 -0.60 -1.57 1.14
C VAL A 17 -1.11 -3.00 1.35
N PHE A 18 -2.20 -3.40 0.70
CA PHE A 18 -2.72 -4.75 0.84
C PHE A 18 -1.74 -5.82 0.37
N ARG A 19 -0.99 -5.56 -0.71
CA ARG A 19 0.10 -6.45 -1.14
C ARG A 19 1.15 -6.64 -0.04
N GLN A 20 1.49 -5.58 0.70
CA GLN A 20 2.44 -5.72 1.80
C GLN A 20 1.86 -6.44 3.01
N VAL A 21 0.57 -6.22 3.31
CA VAL A 21 -0.13 -6.94 4.39
C VAL A 21 -0.05 -8.44 4.16
N MET A 22 -0.34 -8.89 2.93
CA MET A 22 -0.44 -10.30 2.58
C MET A 22 0.91 -11.00 2.34
N HIS A 23 1.89 -10.29 1.79
CA HIS A 23 3.05 -10.96 1.19
C HIS A 23 4.42 -10.33 1.50
N ALA A 24 4.48 -9.16 2.16
CA ALA A 24 5.78 -8.54 2.43
C ALA A 24 6.58 -9.35 3.45
N LYS A 25 7.88 -9.51 3.16
CA LYS A 25 8.86 -9.96 4.14
C LYS A 25 9.38 -8.77 4.93
N GLU A 26 9.79 -9.01 6.17
CA GLU A 26 10.47 -7.99 6.97
C GLU A 26 11.68 -7.42 6.22
N GLY A 27 11.86 -6.10 6.31
CA GLY A 27 12.99 -5.42 5.67
C GLY A 27 12.84 -5.10 4.18
N SER A 28 11.74 -5.50 3.53
CA SER A 28 11.56 -5.35 2.08
C SER A 28 10.14 -4.97 1.67
N ILE A 29 10.02 -4.44 0.44
CA ILE A 29 8.75 -4.15 -0.23
C ILE A 29 8.57 -5.13 -1.38
N LEU A 30 7.39 -5.75 -1.47
CA LEU A 30 6.96 -6.50 -2.64
C LEU A 30 6.28 -5.57 -3.67
N LEU A 31 6.77 -5.54 -4.90
CA LEU A 31 6.17 -4.80 -6.00
C LEU A 31 5.12 -5.64 -6.74
N VAL A 32 4.27 -4.99 -7.53
CA VAL A 32 3.26 -5.68 -8.38
C VAL A 32 3.91 -6.63 -9.40
N THR A 33 5.15 -6.36 -9.78
CA THR A 33 5.96 -7.21 -10.67
C THR A 33 6.47 -8.48 -9.99
N GLY A 34 6.25 -8.65 -8.68
CA GLY A 34 6.80 -9.75 -7.89
C GLY A 34 8.23 -9.52 -7.38
N GLN A 35 8.85 -8.38 -7.74
CA GLN A 35 10.19 -8.02 -7.25
C GLN A 35 10.14 -7.61 -5.77
N GLN A 36 11.15 -8.02 -5.01
CA GLN A 36 11.38 -7.54 -3.65
C GLN A 36 12.48 -6.49 -3.66
N VAL A 37 12.24 -5.35 -3.01
CA VAL A 37 13.19 -4.26 -2.86
C VAL A 37 13.46 -4.01 -1.39
N ASP A 38 14.72 -4.13 -0.97
CA ASP A 38 15.10 -3.91 0.42
C ASP A 38 14.98 -2.44 0.82
N TYR A 39 14.56 -2.19 2.06
CA TYR A 39 14.47 -0.83 2.59
C TYR A 39 15.79 -0.08 2.56
N ALA A 40 16.93 -0.78 2.68
CA ALA A 40 18.25 -0.16 2.57
C ALA A 40 18.51 0.44 1.17
N VAL A 41 18.03 -0.23 0.12
CA VAL A 41 18.13 0.27 -1.26
C VAL A 41 17.27 1.52 -1.43
N ILE A 42 16.06 1.51 -0.87
CA ILE A 42 15.16 2.66 -0.92
C ILE A 42 15.74 3.82 -0.10
N ALA A 43 16.18 3.58 1.14
CA ALA A 43 16.73 4.62 2.01
C ALA A 43 17.99 5.29 1.41
N SER A 44 18.81 4.55 0.66
CA SER A 44 20.01 5.09 0.00
C SER A 44 19.73 5.83 -1.30
N GLN A 45 18.68 5.46 -2.04
CA GLN A 45 18.39 6.02 -3.37
C GLN A 45 17.21 7.01 -3.39
N ALA A 46 16.29 6.90 -2.43
CA ALA A 46 15.11 7.73 -2.34
C ALA A 46 15.38 9.01 -1.55
N GLY A 47 14.80 10.12 -2.00
CA GLY A 47 14.77 11.37 -1.22
C GLY A 47 13.87 11.28 0.02
N ALA A 48 14.00 12.27 0.90
CA ALA A 48 13.26 12.33 2.17
C ALA A 48 11.73 12.19 2.01
N THR A 49 11.15 12.81 0.97
CA THR A 49 9.71 12.73 0.70
C THR A 49 9.22 11.30 0.49
N LEU A 50 9.93 10.51 -0.31
CA LEU A 50 9.55 9.13 -0.60
C LEU A 50 9.78 8.22 0.61
N ASN A 51 10.86 8.44 1.37
CA ASN A 51 11.09 7.73 2.63
C ASN A 51 9.96 7.99 3.64
N ASN A 52 9.48 9.24 3.77
CA ASN A 52 8.36 9.58 4.65
C ASN A 52 7.04 8.98 4.16
N LEU A 53 6.78 8.95 2.85
CA LEU A 53 5.59 8.28 2.31
C LEU A 53 5.62 6.78 2.63
N LEU A 54 6.79 6.17 2.47
CA LEU A 54 6.99 4.76 2.77
C LEU A 54 6.81 4.46 4.25
N SER A 55 7.34 5.29 5.16
CA SER A 55 7.16 5.08 6.60
C SER A 55 5.68 5.11 6.99
N HIS A 56 4.92 6.08 6.49
CA HIS A 56 3.47 6.15 6.73
C HIS A 56 2.72 4.94 6.14
N ALA A 57 3.11 4.47 4.94
CA ALA A 57 2.53 3.27 4.37
C ALA A 57 2.82 2.03 5.23
N GLN A 58 4.02 1.90 5.77
CA GLN A 58 4.40 0.78 6.65
C GLN A 58 3.65 0.81 7.98
N GLU A 59 3.40 1.98 8.56
CA GLU A 59 2.53 2.09 9.74
C GLU A 59 1.12 1.60 9.45
N LEU A 60 0.57 1.92 8.27
CA LEU A 60 -0.75 1.43 7.85
C LEU A 60 -0.73 -0.09 7.63
N VAL A 61 0.30 -0.63 6.98
CA VAL A 61 0.48 -2.08 6.82
C VAL A 61 0.52 -2.79 8.17
N ALA A 62 1.27 -2.26 9.13
CA ALA A 62 1.36 -2.84 10.47
C ALA A 62 0.00 -2.85 11.17
N LYS A 63 -0.76 -1.75 11.10
CA LYS A 63 -2.11 -1.66 11.65
C LYS A 63 -3.09 -2.62 10.97
N LEU A 64 -3.08 -2.71 9.65
CA LEU A 64 -4.00 -3.61 8.93
C LEU A 64 -3.65 -5.08 9.17
N ARG A 65 -2.37 -5.41 9.34
CA ARG A 65 -1.94 -6.76 9.73
C ARG A 65 -2.39 -7.11 11.15
N SER A 66 -2.31 -6.18 12.11
CA SER A 66 -2.81 -6.42 13.47
C SER A 66 -4.32 -6.58 13.54
N LEU A 67 -5.04 -5.91 12.64
CA LEU A 67 -6.49 -6.07 12.45
C LEU A 67 -6.88 -7.33 11.65
N GLN A 68 -5.91 -8.10 11.17
CA GLN A 68 -6.14 -9.30 10.35
C GLN A 68 -6.96 -9.02 9.07
N LEU A 69 -6.73 -7.87 8.43
CA LEU A 69 -7.43 -7.48 7.20
C LEU A 69 -7.37 -8.61 6.17
N ASP A 70 -8.52 -9.08 5.71
CA ASP A 70 -8.62 -10.15 4.73
C ASP A 70 -8.94 -9.68 3.31
N GLN A 71 -8.93 -10.61 2.34
CA GLN A 71 -9.22 -10.30 0.95
C GLN A 71 -10.64 -9.79 0.72
N ARG A 72 -11.62 -10.24 1.51
CA ARG A 72 -13.03 -9.84 1.36
C ARG A 72 -13.19 -8.40 1.80
N GLU A 73 -12.63 -8.04 2.95
CA GLU A 73 -12.62 -6.67 3.47
C GLU A 73 -11.87 -5.73 2.53
N PHE A 74 -10.72 -6.16 1.99
CA PHE A 74 -9.98 -5.39 0.99
C PHE A 74 -10.82 -5.06 -0.25
N VAL A 75 -11.57 -6.05 -0.78
CA VAL A 75 -12.46 -5.79 -1.92
C VAL A 75 -13.54 -4.78 -1.50
N CYS A 76 -14.16 -4.93 -0.34
CA CYS A 76 -15.14 -3.95 0.17
C CYS A 76 -14.56 -2.53 0.24
N LEU A 77 -13.34 -2.37 0.78
CA LEU A 77 -12.65 -1.08 0.86
C LEU A 77 -12.43 -0.48 -0.53
N LYS A 78 -12.05 -1.27 -1.55
CA LYS A 78 -11.91 -0.76 -2.92
C LYS A 78 -13.20 -0.16 -3.46
N PHE A 79 -14.33 -0.80 -3.18
CA PHE A 79 -15.64 -0.27 -3.60
C PHE A 79 -16.02 0.99 -2.81
N LEU A 80 -15.78 1.03 -1.50
CA LEU A 80 -16.02 2.24 -0.71
C LEU A 80 -15.19 3.44 -1.20
N VAL A 81 -13.92 3.21 -1.55
CA VAL A 81 -13.03 4.25 -2.13
C VAL A 81 -13.50 4.67 -3.52
N LEU A 82 -13.85 3.72 -4.39
CA LEU A 82 -14.30 4.01 -5.75
C LEU A 82 -15.63 4.77 -5.79
N PHE A 83 -16.54 4.45 -4.88
CA PHE A 83 -17.87 5.04 -4.77
C PHE A 83 -17.93 6.07 -3.63
N SER A 84 -16.88 6.90 -3.52
CA SER A 84 -16.91 8.09 -2.67
C SER A 84 -17.97 9.07 -3.20
N LEU A 85 -19.07 9.21 -2.45
CA LEU A 85 -20.18 10.14 -2.73
C LEU A 85 -19.80 11.59 -2.44
#